data_AF-A0A0B7G1D1-F1
#
_entry.id   AF-A0A0B7G1D1-F1
#
_cell.length_a   1.000
_cell.length_b   1.000
_cell.length_c   1.000
_cell.angle_alpha   90.00
_cell.angle_beta   90.00
_cell.angle_gamma   90.00
#
_symmetry.space_group_name_H-M   'P 1'
#
loop_
_entity.id
_entity.type
_entity.pdbx_description
1 polymer ?
#
loop_
_entity_poly.entity_id
_entity_poly.type
_entity_poly.pdbx_seq_one_letter_code
_entity_poly.pdbx_strand_id
1 'polypeptide(L)'
;MLPESVFANVSLILPEKEIQLCIEKHLDQDESLTEILEFFRHESTAPPSVKRGFKDYKMEAGLLFYQGHILVPDINKLREELLKIFHDSPMAGHPG
;
A
#
# COMPACT_ATOMS: atom_id res chain seq x y z
N MET A 1 1.91 -38.95 -1.59
CA MET A 1 1.79 -37.48 -1.71
C MET A 1 3.09 -36.96 -2.29
N LEU A 2 3.04 -36.07 -3.28
CA LEU A 2 4.26 -35.49 -3.89
C LEU A 2 4.87 -34.46 -2.93
N PRO A 3 6.21 -34.33 -2.85
CA PRO A 3 6.86 -33.34 -1.99
C PRO A 3 6.63 -31.91 -2.50
N GLU A 4 6.50 -30.94 -1.59
CA GLU A 4 6.24 -29.53 -1.93
C GLU A 4 7.31 -28.92 -2.84
N SER A 5 8.53 -29.48 -2.84
CA SER A 5 9.64 -29.11 -3.72
C SER A 5 9.44 -29.42 -5.21
N VAL A 6 8.38 -30.16 -5.58
CA VAL A 6 8.04 -30.49 -6.97
C VAL A 6 7.20 -29.38 -7.63
N PHE A 7 6.63 -28.46 -6.84
CA PHE A 7 5.86 -27.34 -7.35
C PHE A 7 6.76 -26.11 -7.53
N ALA A 8 7.05 -25.75 -8.78
CA ALA A 8 7.47 -24.39 -9.09
C ALA A 8 6.25 -23.48 -8.91
N ASN A 9 6.42 -22.36 -8.18
CA ASN A 9 5.35 -21.43 -7.77
C ASN A 9 4.47 -21.92 -6.61
N VAL A 10 5.08 -22.41 -5.53
CA VAL A 10 4.45 -22.28 -4.19
C VAL A 10 4.41 -20.79 -3.90
N SER A 11 3.33 -20.16 -4.36
CA SER A 11 3.15 -18.72 -4.35
C SER A 11 3.39 -18.18 -2.94
N LEU A 12 4.47 -17.43 -2.77
CA LEU A 12 4.68 -16.57 -1.60
C LEU A 12 3.68 -15.42 -1.71
N ILE A 13 2.39 -15.74 -1.51
CA ILE A 13 1.39 -14.73 -1.22
C ILE A 13 1.82 -14.16 0.12
N LEU A 14 2.50 -13.02 0.09
CA LEU A 14 2.78 -12.29 1.31
C LEU A 14 1.44 -12.06 2.02
N PRO A 15 1.30 -12.45 3.29
CA PRO A 15 0.08 -12.21 4.04
C PRO A 15 -0.31 -10.72 3.93
N GLU A 16 -1.60 -10.42 3.91
CA GLU A 16 -2.10 -9.03 3.77
C GLU A 16 -1.41 -8.06 4.74
N LYS A 17 -1.08 -8.55 5.94
CA LYS A 17 -0.33 -7.82 6.96
C LYS A 17 1.07 -7.39 6.52
N GLU A 18 1.80 -8.23 5.79
CA GLU A 18 3.12 -7.89 5.27
C GLU A 18 3.03 -6.83 4.17
N ILE A 19 1.99 -6.91 3.32
CA ILE A 19 1.70 -5.89 2.31
C ILE A 19 1.41 -4.55 2.98
N GLN A 20 0.55 -4.53 4.01
CA GLN A 20 0.25 -3.33 4.79
C GLN A 20 1.49 -2.73 5.43
N LEU A 21 2.32 -3.55 6.10
CA LEU A 21 3.56 -3.10 6.73
C LEU A 21 4.53 -2.51 5.70
N CYS A 22 4.60 -3.11 4.50
CA CYS A 22 5.42 -2.61 3.43
C CYS A 22 4.94 -1.22 2.95
N ILE A 23 3.63 -1.04 2.75
CA ILE A 23 3.04 0.25 2.37
C ILE A 23 3.32 1.30 3.45
N GLU A 24 3.01 1.00 4.71
CA GLU A 24 3.22 1.89 5.86
C GLU A 24 4.66 2.39 5.94
N LYS A 25 5.64 1.49 5.82
CA LYS A 25 7.07 1.81 5.92
C LYS A 25 7.57 2.76 4.83
N HIS A 26 6.89 2.82 3.69
CA HIS A 26 7.33 3.60 2.53
C HIS A 26 6.50 4.88 2.32
N LEU A 27 5.44 5.13 3.10
CA LEU A 27 4.61 6.34 2.97
C LEU A 27 5.42 7.64 3.04
N ASP A 28 6.31 7.75 4.03
CA ASP A 28 7.12 8.97 4.26
C ASP A 28 8.23 9.15 3.20
N GLN A 29 8.46 8.15 2.35
CA GLN A 29 9.47 8.22 1.28
C GLN A 29 8.91 8.84 0.00
N ASP A 30 7.59 8.95 -0.13
CA ASP A 30 6.93 9.51 -1.31
C ASP A 30 6.74 11.01 -1.09
N GLU A 31 7.59 11.81 -1.73
CA GLU A 31 7.58 13.27 -1.61
C GLU A 31 6.22 13.88 -1.97
N SER A 32 5.43 13.24 -2.86
CA SER A 32 4.10 13.72 -3.25
C SER A 32 3.08 13.65 -2.11
N LEU A 33 3.34 12.81 -1.10
CA LEU A 33 2.45 12.63 0.06
C LEU A 33 2.82 13.54 1.24
N THR A 34 3.96 14.23 1.18
CA THR A 34 4.49 15.04 2.30
C THR A 34 3.46 15.97 2.91
N GLU A 35 2.74 16.75 2.10
CA GLU A 35 1.74 17.71 2.59
C GLU A 35 0.56 17.03 3.29
N ILE A 36 0.12 15.89 2.77
CA ILE A 36 -1.00 15.12 3.33
C ILE A 36 -0.59 14.48 4.66
N LEU A 37 0.61 13.88 4.71
CA LEU A 37 1.15 13.28 5.93
C LEU A 37 1.37 14.33 7.02
N GLU A 38 1.87 15.51 6.66
CA GLU A 38 2.06 16.63 7.58
C GLU A 38 0.73 17.18 8.10
N PHE A 39 -0.29 17.25 7.24
CA PHE A 39 -1.65 17.57 7.67
C PHE A 39 -2.14 16.61 8.77
N PHE A 40 -1.97 15.30 8.60
CA PHE A 40 -2.41 14.33 9.60
C PHE A 40 -1.60 14.37 10.91
N ARG A 41 -0.33 14.78 10.88
CA ARG A 41 0.45 15.04 12.10
C ARG A 41 -0.10 16.21 12.92
N HIS A 42 -0.74 17.18 12.26
CA HIS A 42 -1.24 18.41 12.87
C HIS A 42 -2.76 18.59 12.76
N GLU A 43 -3.51 17.52 12.47
CA GLU A 43 -4.93 17.57 12.16
C GLU A 43 -5.73 18.22 13.30
N SER A 44 -5.41 17.90 14.55
CA SER A 44 -6.11 18.45 15.71
C SER A 44 -6.07 19.99 15.75
N THR A 45 -4.99 20.59 15.25
CA THR A 45 -4.77 22.04 15.23
C THR A 45 -5.04 22.70 13.87
N ALA A 46 -5.32 21.91 12.82
CA ALA A 46 -5.52 22.43 11.47
C ALA A 46 -6.80 23.30 11.36
N PRO A 47 -6.75 24.44 10.65
CA PRO A 47 -7.93 25.27 10.40
C PRO A 47 -9.03 24.51 9.65
N PRO A 48 -10.33 24.88 9.83
CA PRO A 48 -11.44 24.21 9.14
C PRO A 48 -11.33 24.20 7.61
N SER A 49 -10.77 25.25 7.01
CA SER A 49 -10.52 25.34 5.56
C SER A 49 -9.53 24.28 5.08
N VAL A 50 -8.46 24.05 5.85
CA VAL A 50 -7.44 23.02 5.57
C VAL A 50 -8.06 21.62 5.71
N LYS A 51 -8.79 21.36 6.81
CA LYS A 51 -9.50 20.09 7.03
C LYS A 51 -10.45 19.75 5.87
N ARG A 52 -11.14 20.76 5.33
CA ARG A 52 -12.06 20.57 4.19
C ARG A 52 -11.32 20.17 2.91
N GLY A 53 -10.08 20.62 2.72
CA GLY A 53 -9.24 20.25 1.58
C GLY A 53 -8.81 18.78 1.59
N PHE A 54 -8.59 18.21 2.79
CA PHE A 54 -8.16 16.82 2.96
C PHE A 54 -9.28 15.86 3.36
N LYS A 55 -10.55 16.27 3.26
CA LYS A 55 -11.73 15.51 3.73
C LYS A 55 -11.87 14.09 3.13
N ASP A 56 -11.32 13.89 1.94
CA ASP A 56 -11.41 12.62 1.20
C ASP A 56 -10.26 11.68 1.56
N TYR A 57 -9.30 12.15 2.34
CA TYR A 57 -8.21 11.37 2.90
C TYR A 57 -8.52 10.92 4.32
N LYS A 58 -7.95 9.79 4.72
CA LYS A 58 -8.04 9.28 6.09
C LYS A 58 -6.75 8.53 6.45
N MET A 59 -6.26 8.73 7.68
CA MET A 59 -5.24 7.87 8.27
C MET A 59 -5.89 6.84 9.19
N GLU A 60 -5.58 5.56 9.00
CA GLU A 60 -6.02 4.47 9.88
C GLU A 60 -4.98 3.37 9.91
N ALA A 61 -4.62 2.89 11.11
CA ALA A 61 -3.66 1.80 11.30
C ALA A 61 -2.33 1.99 10.53
N GLY A 62 -1.81 3.23 10.46
CA GLY A 62 -0.56 3.55 9.75
C GLY A 62 -0.70 3.68 8.24
N LEU A 63 -1.88 3.46 7.68
CA LEU A 63 -2.15 3.54 6.25
C LEU A 63 -2.90 4.83 5.88
N LEU A 64 -2.53 5.38 4.73
CA LEU A 64 -3.24 6.49 4.11
C LEU A 64 -4.31 5.95 3.15
N PHE A 65 -5.52 6.45 3.30
CA PHE A 65 -6.64 6.16 2.41
C PHE A 65 -7.03 7.39 1.63
N TYR A 66 -7.46 7.19 0.38
CA TYR A 66 -8.14 8.18 -0.44
C TYR A 66 -9.45 7.59 -0.95
N GLN A 67 -10.58 8.20 -0.63
CA GLN A 67 -11.92 7.74 -1.03
C GLN A 67 -12.17 6.26 -0.72
N GLY A 68 -11.69 5.77 0.42
CA GLY A 68 -11.87 4.39 0.88
C GLY A 68 -10.87 3.37 0.32
N HIS A 69 -9.91 3.79 -0.51
CA HIS A 69 -8.86 2.93 -1.05
C HIS A 69 -7.52 3.23 -0.38
N ILE A 70 -6.71 2.21 -0.11
CA ILE A 70 -5.35 2.39 0.39
C ILE A 70 -4.52 3.05 -0.71
N LEU A 71 -3.86 4.15 -0.35
CA LEU A 71 -2.90 4.81 -1.22
C LEU A 71 -1.57 4.06 -1.13
N VAL A 72 -1.08 3.59 -2.27
CA VAL A 72 0.22 2.94 -2.39
C VAL A 72 1.25 4.02 -2.78
N PRO A 73 2.30 4.25 -1.97
CA PRO A 73 3.38 5.17 -2.29
C PRO A 73 4.00 4.90 -3.67
N ASP A 74 4.23 5.93 -4.47
CA ASP A 74 4.88 5.82 -5.78
C ASP A 74 6.41 5.75 -5.64
N ILE A 75 6.86 4.71 -4.95
CA ILE A 75 8.27 4.36 -4.83
C ILE A 75 8.52 3.23 -5.82
N ASN A 76 9.38 3.45 -6.82
CA ASN A 76 9.69 2.46 -7.88
C ASN A 76 9.89 1.04 -7.33
N LYS A 77 10.57 0.90 -6.19
CA LYS A 77 10.80 -0.39 -5.53
C LYS A 77 9.53 -1.02 -4.95
N LEU A 78 8.64 -0.24 -4.33
CA LEU A 78 7.44 -0.77 -3.69
C LEU A 78 6.46 -1.34 -4.72
N ARG A 79 6.25 -0.62 -5.83
CA ARG A 79 5.37 -1.08 -6.90
C ARG A 79 5.88 -2.37 -7.53
N GLU A 80 7.19 -2.49 -7.76
CA GLU A 80 7.80 -3.74 -8.25
C GLU A 80 7.64 -4.89 -7.25
N GLU A 81 7.87 -4.65 -5.96
CA GLU A 81 7.70 -5.68 -4.92
C GLU A 81 6.24 -6.14 -4.83
N LEU A 82 5.28 -5.21 -4.90
CA LEU A 82 3.86 -5.54 -4.95
C LEU A 82 3.49 -6.32 -6.22
N LEU A 83 3.98 -5.88 -7.38
CA LEU A 83 3.73 -6.56 -8.66
C LEU A 83 4.28 -7.99 -8.67
N LYS A 84 5.48 -8.25 -8.14
CA LYS A 84 6.03 -9.61 -8.01
C LYS A 84 5.11 -10.52 -7.20
N ILE A 85 4.56 -10.04 -6.09
CA ILE A 85 3.63 -10.82 -5.24
C ILE A 85 2.38 -11.25 -6.03
N PHE A 86 1.83 -10.37 -6.88
CA PHE A 86 0.62 -10.66 -7.64
C PHE A 86 0.87 -11.39 -8.97
N HIS A 87 2.05 -11.23 -9.59
CA HIS A 87 2.43 -11.93 -10.82
C HIS A 87 2.93 -13.36 -10.58
N ASP A 88 3.58 -13.62 -9.44
CA ASP A 88 4.00 -14.97 -9.04
C ASP A 88 2.86 -15.77 -8.36
N SER A 89 1.63 -15.24 -8.38
CA SER A 89 0.42 -15.97 -8.03
C SER A 89 -0.11 -16.75 -9.25
N PRO A 90 -0.23 -18.09 -9.17
CA PRO A 90 -0.72 -18.91 -10.29
C PRO A 90 -2.18 -18.65 -10.70
N MET A 91 -2.83 -17.62 -10.14
CA MET A 91 -4.21 -17.22 -10.44
C MET A 91 -4.37 -16.10 -11.48
N ALA A 92 -3.30 -15.50 -12.01
CA ALA A 92 -3.42 -14.62 -13.18
C ALA A 92 -3.30 -15.45 -14.46
N GLY A 93 -4.36 -16.18 -14.78
CA GLY A 93 -4.50 -16.82 -16.10
C GLY A 93 -4.31 -15.76 -17.20
N HIS A 94 -3.48 -16.09 -18.19
CA HIS A 94 -3.33 -15.33 -19.42
C HIS A 94 -4.70 -14.88 -19.96
N PRO A 95 -4.96 -13.58 -20.15
CA PRO A 95 -5.82 -13.17 -21.25
C PRO A 95 -4.98 -13.33 -22.53
N GLY A 96 -5.41 -14.28 -23.37
CA GLY A 96 -4.90 -14.39 -24.74
C GLY A 96 -5.28 -13.21 -25.61
#